data_AF-A0A3C1K7Z1-F1
#
_entry.id   AF-A0A3C1K7Z1-F1
#
_cell.length_a   1.000
_cell.length_b   1.000
_cell.length_c   1.000
_cell.angle_alpha   90.00
_cell.angle_beta   90.00
_cell.angle_gamma   90.00
#
_symmetry.space_group_name_H-M   'P 1'
#
loop_
_entity.id
_entity.type
_entity.pdbx_description
1 polymer ?
#
loop_
_entity_poly.entity_id
_entity_poly.type
_entity_poly.pdbx_seq_one_letter_code
_entity_poly.pdbx_strand_id
1 'polypeptide(L)'
;MLILLLLFALMSSVVASCNTTPNESSAETNSTESTTSDTELFGNLPDVTYGDAEITILVEGDHRGLYQSVEIMQNETSPELINSAVALRNTLVEEKFKVKIVEIRTAAGEAMNQLIMNNQTGGTDLYDIVMPYIPDAAALALQDYFYKLNDNENLHLDQPYWDQRSIKGLSINEENYFITGDFSLLSLACTHAIVFNKDLVTENNLENPIDLVKDGEWTLDKMAEMARKVTSDSNGTAGMQYNDTYGFLVNGNFPTSMVVASGESLTGKDANDLPILTIDTERAANVFSKVFGIINDKQVSGRIESFQSEVQALNKTVWQAATEAVANKKALFRAMAVADIPELGDFECNFGILPIPKYDEEQTEYYSLISTIYATSAAIPVTNSQEDFNRAAVILDAICQASTDTVKQNYYEVMLKLRKIQDDESAEMLDLIFGNRVYDLGIIFGWGSANLYDPNSLANFMNTVAFSGTNTFTSTLESIKTAVQADIDETVEIFQTD
;
A
#
# COMPACT_ATOMS: atom_id res chain seq x y z
N MET A 1 -56.18 -2.01 34.72
CA MET A 1 -55.41 -1.45 33.59
C MET A 1 -55.20 0.03 33.90
N LEU A 2 -54.18 0.29 34.73
CA LEU A 2 -53.03 1.18 34.43
C LEU A 2 -53.48 2.63 34.21
N ILE A 3 -53.47 3.57 35.17
CA ILE A 3 -52.39 4.08 36.05
C ILE A 3 -51.12 4.48 35.28
N LEU A 4 -50.70 5.73 35.52
CA LEU A 4 -49.50 6.47 35.06
C LEU A 4 -49.59 7.01 33.61
N LEU A 5 -49.41 8.29 33.27
CA LEU A 5 -48.76 9.42 33.96
C LEU A 5 -49.57 10.70 33.79
N LEU A 6 -49.91 11.29 34.93
CA LEU A 6 -50.39 12.65 35.13
C LEU A 6 -49.45 13.21 36.21
N LEU A 7 -49.15 14.51 36.17
CA LEU A 7 -48.27 15.28 37.06
C LEU A 7 -46.77 15.17 36.72
N PHE A 8 -45.96 16.22 36.61
CA PHE A 8 -46.00 17.66 36.98
C PHE A 8 -44.79 18.26 36.21
N ALA A 9 -44.82 19.32 35.42
CA ALA A 9 -45.13 20.71 35.78
C ALA A 9 -44.47 21.17 37.09
N LEU A 10 -43.17 21.49 37.04
CA LEU A 10 -42.46 22.36 37.99
C LEU A 10 -41.35 23.07 37.19
N MET A 11 -41.60 24.30 36.75
CA MET A 11 -41.18 25.54 37.42
C MET A 11 -39.76 25.97 37.06
N SER A 12 -39.72 26.83 36.05
CA SER A 12 -38.87 28.00 35.96
C SER A 12 -38.64 28.70 37.31
N SER A 13 -37.38 28.98 37.63
CA SER A 13 -37.01 30.09 38.52
C SER A 13 -35.90 30.91 37.84
N VAL A 14 -36.23 32.18 37.62
CA VAL A 14 -35.35 33.26 37.20
C VAL A 14 -34.87 33.94 38.47
N VAL A 15 -33.57 34.19 38.69
CA VAL A 15 -33.05 35.51 39.14
C VAL A 15 -31.56 35.65 38.81
N ALA A 16 -31.22 36.81 38.25
CA ALA A 16 -29.88 37.32 38.02
C ALA A 16 -29.14 37.73 39.31
N SER A 17 -27.80 37.64 39.29
CA SER A 17 -26.91 38.52 40.08
C SER A 17 -25.50 38.53 39.48
N CYS A 18 -25.09 39.66 38.91
CA CYS A 18 -23.69 39.96 38.65
C CYS A 18 -22.94 40.17 39.99
N ASN A 19 -21.72 39.66 40.15
CA ASN A 19 -20.48 40.44 39.98
C ASN A 19 -19.23 39.65 40.45
N THR A 20 -18.07 40.09 39.94
CA THR A 20 -16.66 39.78 40.29
C THR A 20 -15.98 38.56 39.65
N THR A 21 -15.26 38.83 38.56
CA THR A 21 -14.13 38.06 37.98
C THR A 21 -12.92 38.01 38.94
N PRO A 22 -11.98 37.04 38.84
CA PRO A 22 -11.14 36.87 37.64
C PRO A 22 -10.78 35.44 37.17
N ASN A 23 -10.67 35.32 35.85
CA ASN A 23 -9.82 34.42 35.05
C ASN A 23 -9.90 32.90 35.25
N GLU A 24 -10.57 32.23 34.30
CA GLU A 24 -10.11 30.97 33.72
C GLU A 24 -10.62 30.89 32.26
N SER A 25 -9.69 30.70 31.33
CA SER A 25 -9.89 30.70 29.88
C SER A 25 -10.50 29.35 29.46
N SER A 26 -11.76 29.35 29.04
CA SER A 26 -12.42 28.19 28.44
C SER A 26 -12.25 28.26 26.93
N ALA A 27 -11.63 27.23 26.35
CA ALA A 27 -11.46 27.05 24.93
C ALA A 27 -12.83 26.93 24.24
N GLU A 28 -13.06 27.75 23.20
CA GLU A 28 -14.13 27.56 22.23
C GLU A 28 -13.79 26.35 21.36
N THR A 29 -14.55 25.28 21.52
CA THR A 29 -14.56 24.17 20.58
C THR A 29 -15.28 24.63 19.32
N ASN A 30 -14.53 25.11 18.32
CA ASN A 30 -15.00 25.21 16.95
C ASN A 30 -15.21 23.80 16.41
N SER A 31 -16.44 23.30 16.51
CA SER A 31 -16.90 22.21 15.67
C SER A 31 -17.07 22.75 14.26
N THR A 32 -16.01 22.64 13.46
CA THR A 32 -16.13 22.80 12.01
C THR A 32 -16.99 21.64 11.52
N GLU A 33 -18.25 21.91 11.19
CA GLU A 33 -19.04 21.01 10.36
C GLU A 33 -18.26 20.82 9.06
N SER A 34 -17.68 19.64 8.88
CA SER A 34 -17.24 19.17 7.56
C SER A 34 -18.46 19.18 6.67
N THR A 35 -18.51 20.16 5.78
CA THR A 35 -19.43 20.19 4.66
C THR A 35 -18.95 19.12 3.69
N THR A 36 -19.43 17.88 3.87
CA THR A 36 -19.46 16.92 2.77
C THR A 36 -20.33 17.54 1.69
N SER A 37 -19.70 18.10 0.65
CA SER A 37 -20.42 18.30 -0.60
C SER A 37 -20.79 16.91 -1.08
N ASP A 38 -22.08 16.57 -1.04
CA ASP A 38 -22.62 15.41 -1.76
C ASP A 38 -22.37 15.67 -3.26
N THR A 39 -21.19 15.32 -3.73
CA THR A 39 -20.88 15.32 -5.17
C THR A 39 -21.65 14.15 -5.76
N GLU A 40 -22.54 14.43 -6.71
CA GLU A 40 -23.30 13.39 -7.42
C GLU A 40 -22.33 12.40 -8.10
N LEU A 41 -22.52 11.10 -7.88
CA LEU A 41 -21.72 10.05 -8.53
C LEU A 41 -21.79 10.21 -10.05
N PHE A 42 -20.64 10.23 -10.71
CA PHE A 42 -20.46 10.50 -12.14
C PHE A 42 -20.83 11.92 -12.58
N GLY A 43 -21.08 12.86 -11.67
CA GLY A 43 -21.52 14.23 -11.99
C GLY A 43 -20.49 15.09 -12.74
N ASN A 44 -19.21 14.72 -12.65
CA ASN A 44 -18.11 15.32 -13.40
C ASN A 44 -17.86 14.63 -14.77
N LEU A 45 -18.50 13.49 -15.04
CA LEU A 45 -18.33 12.76 -16.30
C LEU A 45 -19.38 13.17 -17.35
N PRO A 46 -19.05 13.05 -18.65
CA PRO A 46 -19.98 13.39 -19.72
C PRO A 46 -21.23 12.50 -19.68
N ASP A 47 -22.40 13.07 -19.98
CA ASP A 47 -23.65 12.32 -20.08
C ASP A 47 -23.74 11.61 -21.44
N VAL A 48 -23.06 10.46 -21.53
CA VAL A 48 -22.92 9.64 -22.75
C VAL A 48 -23.31 8.19 -22.48
N THR A 49 -23.71 7.50 -23.54
CA THR A 49 -24.02 6.07 -23.51
C THR A 49 -23.36 5.36 -24.68
N TYR A 50 -22.88 4.14 -24.48
CA TYR A 50 -22.11 3.38 -25.47
C TYR A 50 -22.82 2.14 -26.02
N GLY A 51 -24.15 2.06 -25.87
CA GLY A 51 -24.97 1.07 -26.57
C GLY A 51 -24.68 -0.39 -26.21
N ASP A 52 -24.35 -0.65 -24.94
CA ASP A 52 -23.92 -1.94 -24.39
C ASP A 52 -22.61 -2.47 -24.98
N ALA A 53 -21.74 -1.58 -25.46
CA ALA A 53 -20.38 -1.93 -25.88
C ALA A 53 -19.61 -2.62 -24.74
N GLU A 54 -18.84 -3.65 -25.08
CA GLU A 54 -17.91 -4.29 -24.15
C GLU A 54 -16.72 -3.36 -23.88
N ILE A 55 -16.34 -3.27 -22.62
CA ILE A 55 -15.11 -2.62 -22.16
C ILE A 55 -14.23 -3.75 -21.61
N THR A 56 -13.20 -4.09 -22.38
CA THR A 56 -12.34 -5.24 -22.12
C THR A 56 -11.12 -4.85 -21.32
N ILE A 57 -10.99 -5.42 -20.12
CA ILE A 57 -9.91 -5.12 -19.18
C ILE A 57 -8.98 -6.34 -19.05
N LEU A 58 -7.71 -6.20 -19.42
CA LEU A 58 -6.70 -7.25 -19.20
C LEU A 58 -6.21 -7.22 -17.75
N VAL A 59 -6.31 -8.34 -17.06
CA VAL A 59 -5.97 -8.47 -15.63
C VAL A 59 -5.16 -9.74 -15.33
N GLU A 60 -4.48 -9.75 -14.18
CA GLU A 60 -3.74 -10.91 -13.70
C GLU A 60 -4.69 -12.04 -13.27
N GLY A 61 -4.40 -13.26 -13.72
CA GLY A 61 -5.28 -14.41 -13.54
C GLY A 61 -5.02 -15.23 -12.28
N ASP A 62 -5.87 -16.24 -12.05
CA ASP A 62 -5.95 -16.99 -10.80
C ASP A 62 -4.64 -17.70 -10.41
N HIS A 63 -3.81 -18.01 -11.41
CA HIS A 63 -2.53 -18.67 -11.21
C HIS A 63 -1.54 -17.85 -10.37
N ARG A 64 -1.79 -16.55 -10.18
CA ARG A 64 -1.02 -15.64 -9.31
C ARG A 64 -1.39 -15.75 -7.82
N GLY A 65 -2.41 -16.53 -7.46
CA GLY A 65 -2.81 -16.77 -6.08
C GLY A 65 -3.25 -15.50 -5.36
N LEU A 66 -2.54 -15.10 -4.30
CA LEU A 66 -2.83 -13.88 -3.53
C LEU A 66 -2.69 -12.58 -4.37
N TYR A 67 -1.98 -12.64 -5.49
CA TYR A 67 -1.72 -11.48 -6.35
C TYR A 67 -2.52 -11.51 -7.67
N GLN A 68 -3.58 -12.31 -7.74
CA GLN A 68 -4.54 -12.30 -8.86
C GLN A 68 -5.46 -11.07 -8.78
N SER A 69 -6.09 -10.71 -9.89
CA SER A 69 -7.13 -9.68 -9.89
C SER A 69 -8.41 -10.19 -9.23
N VAL A 70 -8.90 -9.40 -8.28
CA VAL A 70 -10.22 -9.58 -7.64
C VAL A 70 -11.05 -8.30 -7.66
N GLU A 71 -10.48 -7.22 -8.22
CA GLU A 71 -11.08 -5.90 -8.24
C GLU A 71 -12.01 -5.64 -9.43
N ILE A 72 -11.87 -6.34 -10.57
CA ILE A 72 -12.62 -6.02 -11.79
C ILE A 72 -13.90 -6.85 -11.95
N MET A 73 -13.81 -8.18 -11.95
CA MET A 73 -14.98 -9.05 -11.91
C MET A 73 -15.01 -9.88 -10.63
N GLN A 74 -16.22 -10.36 -10.29
CA GLN A 74 -16.41 -11.26 -9.16
C GLN A 74 -15.54 -12.51 -9.33
N ASN A 75 -14.94 -12.98 -8.25
CA ASN A 75 -14.05 -14.14 -8.24
C ASN A 75 -14.43 -15.11 -7.13
N GLU A 76 -14.46 -16.40 -7.43
CA GLU A 76 -14.89 -17.46 -6.48
C GLU A 76 -14.01 -17.54 -5.22
N THR A 77 -12.75 -17.09 -5.31
CA THR A 77 -11.80 -17.09 -4.19
C THR A 77 -11.91 -15.85 -3.30
N SER A 78 -12.72 -14.85 -3.70
CA SER A 78 -12.89 -13.61 -2.94
C SER A 78 -13.99 -13.74 -1.87
N PRO A 79 -13.87 -13.01 -0.73
CA PRO A 79 -14.95 -12.90 0.22
C PRO A 79 -16.24 -12.36 -0.43
N GLU A 80 -17.40 -12.86 0.01
CA GLU A 80 -18.72 -12.45 -0.52
C GLU A 80 -18.93 -10.93 -0.47
N LEU A 81 -18.41 -10.28 0.56
CA LEU A 81 -18.49 -8.82 0.72
C LEU A 81 -17.78 -8.08 -0.43
N ILE A 82 -16.61 -8.58 -0.86
CA ILE A 82 -15.87 -8.02 -2.01
C ILE A 82 -16.60 -8.33 -3.31
N ASN A 83 -17.05 -9.57 -3.51
CA ASN A 83 -17.80 -9.94 -4.71
C ASN A 83 -19.09 -9.11 -4.88
N SER A 84 -19.82 -8.86 -3.80
CA SER A 84 -21.00 -8.01 -3.81
C SER A 84 -20.66 -6.55 -4.14
N ALA A 85 -19.56 -6.02 -3.60
CA ALA A 85 -19.11 -4.65 -3.88
C ALA A 85 -18.68 -4.46 -5.35
N VAL A 86 -17.93 -5.41 -5.91
CA VAL A 86 -17.50 -5.44 -7.32
C VAL A 86 -18.71 -5.50 -8.25
N ALA A 87 -19.70 -6.35 -7.95
CA ALA A 87 -20.94 -6.43 -8.74
C ALA A 87 -21.76 -5.13 -8.68
N LEU A 88 -21.87 -4.52 -7.50
CA LEU A 88 -22.55 -3.23 -7.34
C LEU A 88 -21.85 -2.14 -8.15
N ARG A 89 -20.52 -2.02 -8.04
CA ARG A 89 -19.72 -1.06 -8.81
C ARG A 89 -19.91 -1.24 -10.31
N ASN A 90 -19.86 -2.47 -10.82
CA ASN A 90 -20.13 -2.73 -12.24
C ASN A 90 -21.55 -2.33 -12.62
N THR A 91 -22.56 -2.67 -11.82
CA THR A 91 -23.94 -2.30 -12.10
C THR A 91 -24.11 -0.78 -12.22
N LEU A 92 -23.51 -0.01 -11.30
CA LEU A 92 -23.57 1.46 -11.33
C LEU A 92 -22.97 2.04 -12.61
N VAL A 93 -21.79 1.58 -13.00
CA VAL A 93 -21.08 2.06 -14.21
C VAL A 93 -21.80 1.60 -15.49
N GLU A 94 -22.14 0.31 -15.58
CA GLU A 94 -22.83 -0.26 -16.74
C GLU A 94 -24.21 0.37 -16.97
N GLU A 95 -24.98 0.63 -15.92
CA GLU A 95 -26.30 1.25 -16.06
C GLU A 95 -26.23 2.70 -16.50
N LYS A 96 -25.27 3.48 -15.97
CA LYS A 96 -25.07 4.89 -16.32
C LYS A 96 -24.61 5.04 -17.76
N PHE A 97 -23.57 4.31 -18.16
CA PHE A 97 -22.91 4.52 -19.45
C PHE A 97 -23.35 3.53 -20.54
N LYS A 98 -24.24 2.58 -20.24
CA LYS A 98 -24.67 1.51 -21.17
C LYS A 98 -23.46 0.82 -21.80
N VAL A 99 -22.67 0.18 -20.95
CA VAL A 99 -21.52 -0.66 -21.32
C VAL A 99 -21.65 -2.03 -20.67
N LYS A 100 -20.79 -2.96 -21.05
CA LYS A 100 -20.57 -4.24 -20.38
C LYS A 100 -19.10 -4.33 -19.98
N ILE A 101 -18.83 -4.41 -18.68
CA ILE A 101 -17.47 -4.58 -18.19
C ILE A 101 -17.12 -6.06 -18.28
N VAL A 102 -16.04 -6.38 -18.99
CA VAL A 102 -15.54 -7.74 -19.14
C VAL A 102 -14.05 -7.77 -18.85
N GLU A 103 -13.57 -8.87 -18.26
CA GLU A 103 -12.15 -9.05 -18.03
C GLU A 103 -11.59 -10.18 -18.90
N ILE A 104 -10.35 -10.01 -19.34
CA ILE A 104 -9.51 -11.08 -19.86
C ILE A 104 -8.44 -11.35 -18.82
N ARG A 105 -8.37 -12.57 -18.32
CA ARG A 105 -7.38 -12.99 -17.32
C ARG A 105 -6.21 -13.69 -17.98
N THR A 106 -4.99 -13.36 -17.58
CA THR A 106 -3.79 -14.11 -18.01
C THR A 106 -3.86 -15.58 -17.58
N ALA A 107 -3.56 -16.51 -18.47
CA ALA A 107 -3.44 -17.93 -18.15
C ALA A 107 -2.07 -18.27 -17.53
N ALA A 108 -1.98 -19.43 -16.88
CA ALA A 108 -0.70 -19.92 -16.37
C ALA A 108 0.32 -20.08 -17.51
N GLY A 109 1.48 -19.41 -17.37
CA GLY A 109 2.53 -19.39 -18.39
C GLY A 109 2.43 -18.22 -19.38
N GLU A 110 1.36 -17.44 -19.32
CA GLU A 110 1.29 -16.13 -19.98
C GLU A 110 1.89 -15.05 -19.08
N ALA A 111 2.51 -14.05 -19.69
CA ALA A 111 2.99 -12.85 -19.01
C ALA A 111 2.24 -11.65 -19.58
N MET A 112 1.66 -10.82 -18.70
CA MET A 112 0.79 -9.71 -19.12
C MET A 112 1.52 -8.75 -20.07
N ASN A 113 2.76 -8.39 -19.75
CA ASN A 113 3.57 -7.53 -20.60
C ASN A 113 3.70 -8.07 -22.03
N GLN A 114 3.83 -9.39 -22.19
CA GLN A 114 3.95 -10.02 -23.49
C GLN A 114 2.63 -10.04 -24.26
N LEU A 115 1.49 -10.18 -23.57
CA LEU A 115 0.17 -10.06 -24.20
C LEU A 115 -0.06 -8.62 -24.72
N ILE A 116 0.31 -7.61 -23.94
CA ILE A 116 0.22 -6.19 -24.35
C ILE A 116 1.10 -5.93 -25.57
N MET A 117 2.37 -6.40 -25.54
CA MET A 117 3.29 -6.24 -26.68
C MET A 117 2.78 -6.94 -27.95
N ASN A 118 2.20 -8.12 -27.80
CA ASN A 118 1.63 -8.87 -28.92
C ASN A 118 0.39 -8.18 -29.48
N ASN A 119 -0.44 -7.55 -28.64
CA ASN A 119 -1.61 -6.78 -29.08
C ASN A 119 -1.21 -5.63 -30.02
N GLN A 120 -0.19 -4.86 -29.62
CA GLN A 120 0.38 -3.79 -30.44
C GLN A 120 1.01 -4.32 -31.74
N THR A 121 1.89 -5.33 -31.64
CA THR A 121 2.60 -5.88 -32.81
C THR A 121 1.64 -6.52 -33.82
N GLY A 122 0.56 -7.11 -33.33
CA GLY A 122 -0.50 -7.68 -34.15
C GLY A 122 -1.43 -6.65 -34.80
N GLY A 123 -1.38 -5.39 -34.35
CA GLY A 123 -2.34 -4.35 -34.74
C GLY A 123 -3.76 -4.72 -34.36
N THR A 124 -3.93 -5.31 -33.17
CA THR A 124 -5.23 -5.72 -32.63
C THR A 124 -5.66 -4.78 -31.50
N ASP A 125 -6.97 -4.61 -31.35
CA ASP A 125 -7.56 -3.75 -30.32
C ASP A 125 -8.28 -4.64 -29.28
N LEU A 126 -7.56 -5.59 -28.68
CA LEU A 126 -8.15 -6.59 -27.80
C LEU A 126 -8.50 -6.05 -26.40
N TYR A 127 -7.86 -4.96 -25.98
CA TYR A 127 -7.94 -4.47 -24.61
C TYR A 127 -8.23 -2.96 -24.63
N ASP A 128 -9.37 -2.54 -24.08
CA ASP A 128 -9.66 -1.12 -23.87
C ASP A 128 -8.80 -0.57 -22.72
N ILE A 129 -8.61 -1.37 -21.66
CA ILE A 129 -7.81 -1.03 -20.47
C ILE A 129 -6.93 -2.23 -20.13
N VAL A 130 -5.72 -1.98 -19.63
CA VAL A 130 -4.83 -3.03 -19.12
C VAL A 130 -4.44 -2.71 -17.68
N MET A 131 -4.30 -3.75 -16.85
CA MET A 131 -3.92 -3.61 -15.44
C MET A 131 -2.61 -4.30 -15.05
N PRO A 132 -1.47 -3.90 -15.64
CA PRO A 132 -0.17 -4.47 -15.31
C PRO A 132 0.28 -4.15 -13.89
N TYR A 133 1.14 -5.00 -13.35
CA TYR A 133 1.94 -4.62 -12.19
C TYR A 133 2.82 -3.43 -12.53
N ILE A 134 3.08 -2.58 -11.54
CA ILE A 134 3.73 -1.28 -11.72
C ILE A 134 5.09 -1.35 -12.47
N PRO A 135 6.03 -2.28 -12.16
CA PRO A 135 7.28 -2.37 -12.91
C PRO A 135 7.09 -2.74 -14.39
N ASP A 136 6.15 -3.63 -14.69
CA ASP A 136 5.82 -4.01 -16.06
C ASP A 136 5.18 -2.83 -16.80
N ALA A 137 4.31 -2.07 -16.11
CA ALA A 137 3.70 -0.86 -16.64
C ALA A 137 4.77 0.20 -17.00
N ALA A 138 5.74 0.41 -16.10
CA ALA A 138 6.85 1.33 -16.31
C ALA A 138 7.73 0.94 -17.50
N ALA A 139 8.06 -0.34 -17.64
CA ALA A 139 8.85 -0.85 -18.76
C ALA A 139 8.13 -0.75 -20.12
N LEU A 140 6.80 -0.85 -20.13
CA LEU A 140 5.97 -0.67 -21.32
C LEU A 140 5.77 0.82 -21.66
N ALA A 141 5.67 1.70 -20.65
CA ALA A 141 5.58 3.13 -20.86
C ALA A 141 6.84 3.70 -21.56
N LEU A 142 8.04 3.21 -21.20
CA LEU A 142 9.31 3.56 -21.89
C LEU A 142 9.35 3.21 -23.38
N GLN A 143 8.40 2.41 -23.86
CA GLN A 143 8.33 1.95 -25.25
C GLN A 143 7.04 2.42 -25.94
N ASP A 144 6.40 3.47 -25.41
CA ASP A 144 5.20 4.11 -25.97
C ASP A 144 4.00 3.16 -26.15
N TYR A 145 3.86 2.14 -25.30
CA TYR A 145 2.70 1.23 -25.37
C TYR A 145 1.41 1.82 -24.82
N PHE A 146 1.48 2.92 -24.06
CA PHE A 146 0.34 3.51 -23.37
C PHE A 146 0.13 4.96 -23.77
N TYR A 147 -1.14 5.38 -23.82
CA TYR A 147 -1.46 6.79 -23.91
C TYR A 147 -1.03 7.51 -22.64
N LYS A 148 -0.58 8.77 -22.81
CA LYS A 148 -0.49 9.72 -21.72
C LYS A 148 -1.89 10.01 -21.18
N LEU A 149 -2.12 9.68 -19.92
CA LEU A 149 -3.42 9.79 -19.27
C LEU A 149 -3.83 11.24 -19.03
N ASN A 150 -2.86 12.13 -18.79
CA ASN A 150 -3.07 13.56 -18.56
C ASN A 150 -3.64 14.29 -19.79
N ASP A 151 -3.50 13.72 -20.99
CA ASP A 151 -4.06 14.30 -22.23
C ASP A 151 -5.57 14.07 -22.38
N ASN A 152 -6.19 13.24 -21.53
CA ASN A 152 -7.62 12.98 -21.60
C ASN A 152 -8.39 13.73 -20.52
N GLU A 153 -9.16 14.75 -20.93
CA GLU A 153 -9.98 15.55 -20.01
C GLU A 153 -11.06 14.76 -19.25
N ASN A 154 -11.38 13.54 -19.69
CA ASN A 154 -12.33 12.67 -19.00
C ASN A 154 -11.71 11.91 -17.81
N LEU A 155 -10.38 11.86 -17.72
CA LEU A 155 -9.66 11.34 -16.56
C LEU A 155 -9.41 12.48 -15.57
N HIS A 156 -10.23 12.55 -14.53
CA HIS A 156 -10.16 13.62 -13.54
C HIS A 156 -9.12 13.29 -12.48
N LEU A 157 -7.85 13.22 -12.88
CA LEU A 157 -6.75 12.73 -12.04
C LEU A 157 -6.57 13.53 -10.74
N ASP A 158 -7.08 14.76 -10.67
CA ASP A 158 -7.05 15.59 -9.47
C ASP A 158 -8.07 15.20 -8.38
N GLN A 159 -8.99 14.28 -8.69
CA GLN A 159 -10.05 13.86 -7.77
C GLN A 159 -9.55 12.86 -6.71
N PRO A 160 -10.14 12.87 -5.50
CA PRO A 160 -9.64 12.08 -4.36
C PRO A 160 -9.77 10.56 -4.51
N TYR A 161 -10.57 10.07 -5.46
CA TYR A 161 -10.67 8.64 -5.76
C TYR A 161 -9.46 8.11 -6.54
N TRP A 162 -8.64 9.00 -7.13
CA TRP A 162 -7.33 8.67 -7.64
C TRP A 162 -6.28 8.77 -6.54
N ASP A 163 -5.30 7.86 -6.54
CA ASP A 163 -4.20 7.93 -5.59
C ASP A 163 -3.25 9.07 -5.98
N GLN A 164 -3.40 10.21 -5.30
CA GLN A 164 -2.60 11.41 -5.53
C GLN A 164 -1.10 11.17 -5.32
N ARG A 165 -0.73 10.22 -4.47
CA ARG A 165 0.68 9.84 -4.28
C ARG A 165 1.18 8.96 -5.42
N SER A 166 0.31 8.13 -5.99
CA SER A 166 0.62 7.40 -7.23
C SER A 166 0.79 8.37 -8.40
N ILE A 167 -0.10 9.33 -8.59
CA ILE A 167 0.02 10.34 -9.65
C ILE A 167 1.35 11.07 -9.54
N LYS A 168 1.63 11.64 -8.35
CA LYS A 168 2.88 12.37 -8.12
C LYS A 168 4.12 11.48 -8.17
N GLY A 169 4.05 10.24 -7.67
CA GLY A 169 5.22 9.37 -7.57
C GLY A 169 5.55 8.62 -8.86
N LEU A 170 4.54 8.39 -9.72
CA LEU A 170 4.69 7.68 -11.00
C LEU A 170 4.86 8.60 -12.20
N SER A 171 4.57 9.90 -12.06
CA SER A 171 4.78 10.82 -13.18
C SER A 171 6.26 10.97 -13.53
N ILE A 172 6.56 11.26 -14.79
CA ILE A 172 7.88 11.76 -15.21
C ILE A 172 7.60 12.88 -16.19
N ASN A 173 8.28 14.02 -16.01
CA ASN A 173 8.06 15.21 -16.84
C ASN A 173 6.58 15.70 -16.78
N GLU A 174 5.95 15.57 -15.62
CA GLU A 174 4.54 15.88 -15.36
C GLU A 174 3.53 14.92 -16.03
N GLU A 175 4.02 13.82 -16.62
CA GLU A 175 3.20 12.89 -17.38
C GLU A 175 3.00 11.54 -16.69
N ASN A 176 1.76 11.06 -16.70
CA ASN A 176 1.37 9.74 -16.22
C ASN A 176 0.88 8.87 -17.38
N TYR A 177 1.48 7.70 -17.54
CA TYR A 177 1.08 6.68 -18.53
C TYR A 177 0.32 5.52 -17.88
N PHE A 178 0.48 5.38 -16.57
CA PHE A 178 -0.20 4.40 -15.75
C PHE A 178 -0.33 4.96 -14.32
N ILE A 179 -1.42 4.64 -13.66
CA ILE A 179 -1.75 5.15 -12.33
C ILE A 179 -2.53 4.12 -11.53
N THR A 180 -2.69 4.35 -10.23
CA THR A 180 -3.62 3.58 -9.41
C THR A 180 -4.62 4.50 -8.70
N GLY A 181 -5.65 3.89 -8.12
CA GLY A 181 -6.72 4.59 -7.44
C GLY A 181 -7.60 3.61 -6.69
N ASP A 182 -8.78 4.05 -6.32
CA ASP A 182 -9.68 3.31 -5.41
C ASP A 182 -10.21 2.00 -6.01
N PHE A 183 -10.05 1.78 -7.31
CA PHE A 183 -10.31 0.50 -7.96
C PHE A 183 -9.27 -0.58 -7.64
N SER A 184 -8.02 -0.24 -7.32
CA SER A 184 -6.93 -1.22 -7.20
C SER A 184 -6.78 -1.73 -5.76
N LEU A 185 -7.35 -2.91 -5.51
CA LEU A 185 -7.18 -3.61 -4.23
C LEU A 185 -5.75 -4.12 -4.04
N LEU A 186 -5.07 -4.56 -5.11
CA LEU A 186 -3.69 -5.04 -5.00
C LEU A 186 -2.70 -3.92 -4.64
N SER A 187 -2.94 -2.67 -5.06
CA SER A 187 -2.12 -1.54 -4.61
C SER A 187 -2.22 -1.31 -3.09
N LEU A 188 -3.41 -1.50 -2.51
CA LEU A 188 -3.62 -1.45 -1.06
C LEU A 188 -2.96 -2.65 -0.40
N ALA A 189 -3.24 -3.86 -0.89
CA ALA A 189 -2.74 -5.12 -0.34
C ALA A 189 -1.20 -5.20 -0.33
N CYS A 190 -0.53 -4.65 -1.35
CA CYS A 190 0.93 -4.66 -1.44
C CYS A 190 1.61 -3.56 -0.61
N THR A 191 0.87 -2.78 0.17
CA THR A 191 1.45 -1.77 1.06
C THR A 191 2.12 -2.45 2.26
N HIS A 192 3.37 -2.08 2.55
CA HIS A 192 4.10 -2.64 3.67
C HIS A 192 3.70 -2.01 5.01
N ALA A 193 3.56 -2.86 6.02
CA ALA A 193 3.13 -2.52 7.37
C ALA A 193 3.78 -3.47 8.40
N ILE A 194 3.51 -3.23 9.68
CA ILE A 194 3.86 -4.13 10.77
C ILE A 194 2.59 -4.61 11.45
N VAL A 195 2.49 -5.90 11.74
CA VAL A 195 1.49 -6.42 12.68
C VAL A 195 2.15 -6.76 14.00
N PHE A 196 1.37 -6.68 15.08
CA PHE A 196 1.84 -7.06 16.40
C PHE A 196 0.84 -7.88 17.19
N ASN A 197 1.34 -8.73 18.08
CA ASN A 197 0.50 -9.51 19.00
C ASN A 197 0.20 -8.70 20.28
N LYS A 198 -1.08 -8.43 20.55
CA LYS A 198 -1.54 -7.63 21.71
C LYS A 198 -1.37 -8.36 23.05
N ASP A 199 -1.44 -9.69 23.04
CA ASP A 199 -1.24 -10.48 24.26
C ASP A 199 0.22 -10.40 24.71
N LEU A 200 1.18 -10.46 23.78
CA LEU A 200 2.60 -10.30 24.10
C LEU A 200 2.93 -8.90 24.63
N VAL A 201 2.27 -7.84 24.15
CA VAL A 201 2.38 -6.48 24.72
C VAL A 201 1.96 -6.50 26.19
N THR A 202 0.80 -7.08 26.48
CA THR A 202 0.23 -7.14 27.85
C THR A 202 1.07 -8.03 28.77
N GLU A 203 1.43 -9.24 28.35
CA GLU A 203 2.18 -10.23 29.12
C GLU A 203 3.58 -9.72 29.51
N ASN A 204 4.17 -8.83 28.71
CA ASN A 204 5.49 -8.25 28.95
C ASN A 204 5.46 -6.84 29.55
N ASN A 205 4.27 -6.34 29.94
CA ASN A 205 4.06 -4.99 30.48
C ASN A 205 4.67 -3.89 29.58
N LEU A 206 4.44 -4.01 28.28
CA LEU A 206 4.87 -3.02 27.31
C LEU A 206 3.81 -1.94 27.12
N GLU A 207 4.25 -0.75 26.71
CA GLU A 207 3.36 0.30 26.23
C GLU A 207 2.63 -0.17 24.97
N ASN A 208 1.40 0.29 24.78
CA ASN A 208 0.61 -0.05 23.62
C ASN A 208 1.22 0.60 22.36
N PRO A 209 1.62 -0.19 21.34
CA PRO A 209 2.18 0.36 20.11
C PRO A 209 1.28 1.36 19.37
N ILE A 210 -0.04 1.21 19.46
CA ILE A 210 -0.99 2.13 18.80
C ILE A 210 -0.95 3.51 19.47
N ASP A 211 -0.89 3.56 20.81
CA ASP A 211 -0.76 4.82 21.55
C ASP A 211 0.56 5.51 21.21
N LEU A 212 1.66 4.76 21.11
CA LEU A 212 2.95 5.29 20.67
C LEU A 212 2.89 5.91 19.26
N VAL A 213 2.08 5.34 18.35
CA VAL A 213 1.89 5.94 17.02
C VAL A 213 1.18 7.28 17.13
N LYS A 214 0.08 7.34 17.88
CA LYS A 214 -0.76 8.53 18.10
C LYS A 214 0.02 9.66 18.77
N ASP A 215 0.89 9.31 19.71
CA ASP A 215 1.72 10.26 20.46
C ASP A 215 2.98 10.68 19.69
N GLY A 216 3.24 10.09 18.52
CA GLY A 216 4.41 10.40 17.70
C GLY A 216 5.73 9.78 18.20
N GLU A 217 5.64 8.82 19.13
CA GLU A 217 6.77 8.15 19.79
C GLU A 217 7.13 6.79 19.17
N TRP A 218 6.37 6.33 18.17
CA TRP A 218 6.64 5.09 17.44
C TRP A 218 7.83 5.23 16.49
N THR A 219 9.02 4.90 17.00
CA THR A 219 10.31 5.00 16.29
C THR A 219 10.99 3.65 16.15
N LEU A 220 11.98 3.58 15.25
CA LEU A 220 12.84 2.40 15.08
C LEU A 220 13.49 1.96 16.40
N ASP A 221 13.93 2.93 17.22
CA ASP A 221 14.56 2.66 18.51
C ASP A 221 13.54 2.11 19.52
N LYS A 222 12.32 2.66 19.55
CA LYS A 222 11.24 2.18 20.43
C LYS A 222 10.81 0.76 20.07
N MET A 223 10.63 0.47 18.77
CA MET A 223 10.34 -0.89 18.30
C MET A 223 11.45 -1.86 18.71
N ALA A 224 12.73 -1.49 18.52
CA ALA A 224 13.86 -2.33 18.88
C ALA A 224 13.96 -2.57 20.40
N GLU A 225 13.65 -1.56 21.23
CA GLU A 225 13.57 -1.69 22.69
C GLU A 225 12.51 -2.73 23.10
N MET A 226 11.31 -2.61 22.54
CA MET A 226 10.18 -3.52 22.82
C MET A 226 10.48 -4.94 22.35
N ALA A 227 10.99 -5.08 21.12
CA ALA A 227 11.39 -6.36 20.55
C ALA A 227 12.44 -7.06 21.42
N ARG A 228 13.45 -6.33 21.91
CA ARG A 228 14.51 -6.89 22.78
C ARG A 228 13.98 -7.48 24.08
N LYS A 229 12.91 -6.91 24.65
CA LYS A 229 12.28 -7.44 25.88
C LYS A 229 11.59 -8.79 25.64
N VAL A 230 11.16 -9.08 24.41
CA VAL A 230 10.38 -10.28 24.07
C VAL A 230 11.22 -11.40 23.44
N THR A 231 12.28 -11.05 22.70
CA THR A 231 13.15 -12.06 22.08
C THR A 231 13.76 -12.99 23.12
N SER A 232 13.49 -14.29 22.99
CA SER A 232 13.97 -15.29 23.94
C SER A 232 14.08 -16.69 23.31
N ASP A 233 15.15 -17.39 23.69
CA ASP A 233 15.26 -18.85 23.53
C ASP A 233 14.22 -19.49 24.47
N SER A 234 13.13 -19.96 23.87
CA SER A 234 11.91 -20.41 24.55
C SER A 234 11.59 -21.88 24.28
N ASN A 235 12.36 -22.54 23.41
CA ASN A 235 12.20 -23.94 23.04
C ASN A 235 13.09 -24.90 23.87
N GLY A 236 14.02 -24.36 24.68
CA GLY A 236 14.93 -25.14 25.53
C GLY A 236 16.13 -25.76 24.79
N THR A 237 16.39 -25.37 23.55
CA THR A 237 17.53 -25.77 22.72
C THR A 237 18.42 -24.57 22.50
N ALA A 238 19.69 -24.67 22.88
CA ALA A 238 20.59 -23.53 22.90
C ALA A 238 20.65 -22.76 21.57
N GLY A 239 20.26 -21.49 21.62
CA GLY A 239 20.33 -20.53 20.53
C GLY A 239 18.99 -20.36 19.81
N MET A 240 18.80 -19.18 19.18
CA MET A 240 17.55 -18.86 18.49
C MET A 240 17.29 -19.78 17.29
N GLN A 241 16.12 -20.41 17.25
CA GLN A 241 15.61 -21.30 16.20
C GLN A 241 14.19 -20.90 15.80
N TYR A 242 13.64 -21.56 14.77
CA TYR A 242 12.32 -21.27 14.21
C TYR A 242 11.17 -21.18 15.23
N ASN A 243 11.15 -22.03 16.26
CA ASN A 243 10.07 -22.14 17.24
C ASN A 243 10.28 -21.30 18.53
N ASP A 244 11.33 -20.47 18.54
CA ASP A 244 11.58 -19.52 19.62
C ASP A 244 10.67 -18.30 19.55
N THR A 245 10.73 -17.46 20.59
CA THR A 245 9.95 -16.23 20.64
C THR A 245 10.81 -15.09 20.13
N TYR A 246 10.37 -14.40 19.09
CA TYR A 246 11.07 -13.28 18.47
C TYR A 246 10.41 -11.95 18.80
N GLY A 247 11.22 -10.93 19.04
CA GLY A 247 10.75 -9.55 19.18
C GLY A 247 10.27 -8.97 17.86
N PHE A 248 11.04 -9.18 16.78
CA PHE A 248 10.69 -8.72 15.45
C PHE A 248 11.06 -9.77 14.40
N LEU A 249 10.10 -10.19 13.58
CA LEU A 249 10.34 -11.00 12.40
C LEU A 249 10.38 -10.13 11.15
N VAL A 250 11.49 -10.17 10.41
CA VAL A 250 11.73 -9.34 9.22
C VAL A 250 11.98 -10.19 7.97
N ASN A 251 11.34 -9.82 6.86
CA ASN A 251 11.52 -10.43 5.54
C ASN A 251 12.53 -9.65 4.67
N GLY A 252 13.02 -10.32 3.64
CA GLY A 252 14.14 -9.94 2.78
C GLY A 252 14.01 -8.59 2.08
N ASN A 253 12.79 -8.20 1.69
CA ASN A 253 12.50 -6.95 0.98
C ASN A 253 12.04 -5.80 1.90
N PHE A 254 11.96 -6.03 3.20
CA PHE A 254 11.55 -5.01 4.17
C PHE A 254 12.62 -3.97 4.56
N PRO A 255 13.94 -4.22 4.47
CA PRO A 255 14.95 -3.22 4.82
C PRO A 255 14.79 -1.91 4.04
N THR A 256 14.59 -1.98 2.72
CA THR A 256 14.28 -0.81 1.89
C THR A 256 13.03 -0.08 2.40
N SER A 257 12.02 -0.81 2.88
CA SER A 257 10.79 -0.23 3.42
C SER A 257 11.04 0.54 4.71
N MET A 258 11.93 0.05 5.59
CA MET A 258 12.32 0.76 6.81
C MET A 258 13.12 2.03 6.53
N VAL A 259 13.94 2.03 5.47
CA VAL A 259 14.66 3.22 5.00
C VAL A 259 13.67 4.26 4.47
N VAL A 260 12.74 3.86 3.61
CA VAL A 260 11.69 4.76 3.11
C VAL A 260 10.79 5.28 4.24
N ALA A 261 10.42 4.42 5.18
CA ALA A 261 9.66 4.79 6.37
C ALA A 261 10.36 5.83 7.25
N SER A 262 11.69 5.91 7.17
CA SER A 262 12.53 6.90 7.85
C SER A 262 12.58 8.26 7.13
N GLY A 263 11.69 8.47 6.15
CA GLY A 263 11.60 9.68 5.34
C GLY A 263 12.71 9.83 4.30
N GLU A 264 13.49 8.79 4.05
CA GLU A 264 14.41 8.74 2.92
C GLU A 264 13.66 8.34 1.65
N SER A 265 14.24 8.65 0.50
CA SER A 265 13.78 8.14 -0.80
C SER A 265 14.99 7.74 -1.61
N LEU A 266 14.87 6.65 -2.35
CA LEU A 266 15.93 6.18 -3.22
C LEU A 266 16.14 7.21 -4.33
N THR A 267 15.02 7.67 -4.86
CA THR A 267 14.94 8.68 -5.90
C THR A 267 13.96 9.78 -5.50
N GLY A 268 14.22 10.98 -6.00
CA GLY A 268 13.33 12.12 -5.89
C GLY A 268 13.13 12.73 -7.27
N LYS A 269 12.60 13.95 -7.29
CA LYS A 269 12.39 14.69 -8.53
C LYS A 269 12.93 16.10 -8.43
N ASP A 270 13.38 16.62 -9.57
CA ASP A 270 13.78 18.01 -9.69
C ASP A 270 12.56 18.95 -9.87
N ALA A 271 12.81 20.22 -10.19
CA ALA A 271 11.75 21.21 -10.36
C ALA A 271 10.89 21.02 -11.63
N ASN A 272 11.30 20.15 -12.55
CA ASN A 272 10.58 19.82 -13.80
C ASN A 272 9.99 18.40 -13.75
N ASP A 273 9.81 17.84 -12.55
CA ASP A 273 9.27 16.49 -12.34
C ASP A 273 10.16 15.37 -12.94
N LEU A 274 11.46 15.62 -13.14
CA LEU A 274 12.41 14.64 -13.66
C LEU A 274 13.08 13.86 -12.52
N PRO A 275 13.24 12.53 -12.63
CA PRO A 275 13.85 11.72 -11.60
C PRO A 275 15.32 12.09 -11.35
N ILE A 276 15.71 12.10 -10.08
CA ILE A 276 17.08 12.27 -9.61
C ILE A 276 17.41 11.29 -8.49
N LEU A 277 18.68 10.89 -8.38
CA LEU A 277 19.15 10.07 -7.27
C LEU A 277 19.22 10.89 -5.98
N THR A 278 18.55 10.44 -4.91
CA THR A 278 18.49 11.17 -3.61
C THR A 278 19.04 10.41 -2.42
N ILE A 279 19.28 9.11 -2.56
CA ILE A 279 19.76 8.26 -1.45
C ILE A 279 21.23 8.45 -1.09
N ASP A 280 21.97 9.21 -1.90
CA ASP A 280 23.40 9.46 -1.68
C ASP A 280 23.60 10.63 -0.71
N THR A 281 23.22 10.42 0.55
CA THR A 281 23.37 11.40 1.63
C THR A 281 23.92 10.77 2.90
N GLU A 282 24.53 11.60 3.75
CA GLU A 282 24.97 11.17 5.09
C GLU A 282 23.79 10.72 5.95
N ARG A 283 22.62 11.37 5.82
CA ARG A 283 21.40 10.97 6.54
C ARG A 283 20.94 9.58 6.11
N ALA A 284 20.88 9.30 4.81
CA ALA A 284 20.53 7.98 4.28
C ALA A 284 21.51 6.90 4.76
N ALA A 285 22.81 7.18 4.78
CA ALA A 285 23.80 6.26 5.34
C ALA A 285 23.57 5.97 6.84
N ASN A 286 23.23 7.00 7.63
CA ASN A 286 22.92 6.87 9.05
C ASN A 286 21.61 6.10 9.30
N VAL A 287 20.57 6.38 8.52
CA VAL A 287 19.29 5.66 8.53
C VAL A 287 19.52 4.18 8.22
N PHE A 288 20.19 3.89 7.10
CA PHE A 288 20.50 2.50 6.72
C PHE A 288 21.35 1.81 7.79
N SER A 289 22.30 2.51 8.41
CA SER A 289 23.13 1.92 9.47
C SER A 289 22.32 1.56 10.72
N LYS A 290 21.29 2.34 11.09
CA LYS A 290 20.33 2.00 12.14
C LYS A 290 19.50 0.76 11.75
N VAL A 291 18.94 0.76 10.54
CA VAL A 291 18.16 -0.37 9.99
C VAL A 291 19.00 -1.66 9.96
N PHE A 292 20.22 -1.58 9.44
CA PHE A 292 21.18 -2.68 9.43
C PHE A 292 21.45 -3.21 10.83
N GLY A 293 21.65 -2.32 11.81
CA GLY A 293 21.85 -2.68 13.22
C GLY A 293 20.68 -3.46 13.80
N ILE A 294 19.45 -3.01 13.57
CA ILE A 294 18.22 -3.68 14.02
C ILE A 294 18.10 -5.08 13.41
N ILE A 295 18.28 -5.20 12.10
CA ILE A 295 18.13 -6.48 11.37
C ILE A 295 19.19 -7.51 11.80
N ASN A 296 20.39 -7.05 12.16
CA ASN A 296 21.51 -7.93 12.51
C ASN A 296 21.65 -8.17 14.01
N ASP A 297 20.87 -7.48 14.85
CA ASP A 297 20.83 -7.74 16.29
C ASP A 297 19.94 -8.95 16.58
N LYS A 298 20.56 -10.07 16.93
CA LYS A 298 19.89 -11.34 17.25
C LYS A 298 19.02 -11.29 18.51
N GLN A 299 19.17 -10.26 19.35
CA GLN A 299 18.28 -10.03 20.48
C GLN A 299 17.05 -9.21 20.09
N VAL A 300 16.99 -8.66 18.88
CA VAL A 300 15.87 -7.85 18.39
C VAL A 300 15.13 -8.60 17.29
N SER A 301 15.86 -9.10 16.29
CA SER A 301 15.29 -9.54 15.01
C SER A 301 15.57 -11.00 14.69
N GLY A 302 14.58 -11.66 14.10
CA GLY A 302 14.68 -12.94 13.39
C GLY A 302 14.41 -12.74 11.90
N ARG A 303 15.12 -13.48 11.04
CA ARG A 303 14.99 -13.38 9.58
C ARG A 303 14.02 -14.44 9.08
N ILE A 304 12.89 -14.05 8.51
CA ILE A 304 11.81 -14.97 8.13
C ILE A 304 12.30 -16.07 7.18
N GLU A 305 13.06 -15.69 6.15
CA GLU A 305 13.58 -16.62 5.14
C GLU A 305 14.64 -17.58 5.69
N SER A 306 15.24 -17.29 6.85
CA SER A 306 16.21 -18.19 7.48
C SER A 306 15.57 -19.49 7.99
N PHE A 307 14.24 -19.54 8.11
CA PHE A 307 13.48 -20.71 8.56
C PHE A 307 12.99 -21.59 7.40
N GLN A 308 13.39 -21.31 6.16
CA GLN A 308 12.87 -21.97 4.96
C GLN A 308 12.99 -23.50 5.00
N SER A 309 14.10 -24.02 5.53
CA SER A 309 14.35 -25.47 5.56
C SER A 309 13.42 -26.18 6.55
N GLU A 310 13.21 -25.59 7.73
CA GLU A 310 12.34 -26.09 8.79
C GLU A 310 10.87 -26.01 8.38
N VAL A 311 10.48 -24.91 7.76
CA VAL A 311 9.09 -24.64 7.36
C VAL A 311 8.65 -25.49 6.16
N GLN A 312 9.55 -25.76 5.21
CA GLN A 312 9.25 -26.68 4.08
C GLN A 312 8.88 -28.09 4.57
N ALA A 313 9.50 -28.56 5.66
CA ALA A 313 9.16 -29.85 6.24
C ALA A 313 7.72 -29.91 6.80
N LEU A 314 7.06 -28.76 6.96
CA LEU A 314 5.69 -28.60 7.44
C LEU A 314 4.67 -28.32 6.30
N ASN A 315 5.08 -28.36 5.03
CA ASN A 315 4.26 -27.99 3.87
C ASN A 315 3.67 -26.57 3.97
N LYS A 316 4.44 -25.64 4.51
CA LYS A 316 4.08 -24.21 4.63
C LYS A 316 5.12 -23.36 3.91
N THR A 317 4.76 -22.11 3.62
CA THR A 317 5.73 -21.08 3.24
C THR A 317 6.26 -20.36 4.48
N VAL A 318 7.44 -19.73 4.37
CA VAL A 318 8.03 -18.97 5.49
C VAL A 318 7.16 -17.78 5.92
N TRP A 319 6.43 -17.17 4.99
CA TRP A 319 5.51 -16.06 5.29
C TRP A 319 4.31 -16.54 6.10
N GLN A 320 3.70 -17.67 5.73
CA GLN A 320 2.64 -18.31 6.51
C GLN A 320 3.11 -18.68 7.92
N ALA A 321 4.32 -19.25 8.01
CA ALA A 321 4.92 -19.59 9.28
C ALA A 321 5.19 -18.34 10.17
N ALA A 322 5.57 -17.21 9.56
CA ALA A 322 5.69 -15.94 10.28
C ALA A 322 4.32 -15.38 10.69
N THR A 323 3.26 -15.55 9.89
CA THR A 323 1.86 -15.24 10.29
C THR A 323 1.47 -16.03 11.53
N GLU A 324 1.68 -17.34 11.48
CA GLU A 324 1.38 -18.27 12.56
C GLU A 324 2.19 -17.95 13.82
N ALA A 325 3.45 -17.51 13.68
CA ALA A 325 4.27 -17.11 14.81
C ALA A 325 3.66 -15.91 15.56
N VAL A 326 3.12 -14.91 14.85
CA VAL A 326 2.39 -13.80 15.48
C VAL A 326 1.14 -14.32 16.17
N ALA A 327 0.33 -15.12 15.49
CA ALA A 327 -0.92 -15.65 16.04
C ALA A 327 -0.70 -16.49 17.32
N ASN A 328 0.37 -17.27 17.36
CA ASN A 328 0.69 -18.19 18.47
C ASN A 328 1.62 -17.60 19.54
N LYS A 329 1.73 -16.27 19.63
CA LYS A 329 2.55 -15.56 20.64
C LYS A 329 4.04 -15.95 20.58
N LYS A 330 4.55 -16.19 19.38
CA LYS A 330 5.96 -16.47 19.07
C LYS A 330 6.65 -15.34 18.32
N ALA A 331 5.92 -14.30 17.93
CA ALA A 331 6.48 -13.06 17.42
C ALA A 331 5.71 -11.86 17.99
N LEU A 332 6.42 -10.90 18.59
CA LEU A 332 5.79 -9.63 19.01
C LEU A 332 5.43 -8.81 17.79
N PHE A 333 6.41 -8.53 16.92
CA PHE A 333 6.21 -7.79 15.67
C PHE A 333 6.54 -8.66 14.45
N ARG A 334 5.82 -8.45 13.36
CA ARG A 334 6.15 -8.99 12.04
C ARG A 334 6.05 -7.91 10.98
N ALA A 335 7.10 -7.79 10.18
CA ALA A 335 7.10 -7.09 8.91
C ALA A 335 6.33 -7.88 7.83
N MET A 336 5.47 -7.21 7.08
CA MET A 336 4.65 -7.84 6.04
C MET A 336 4.07 -6.83 5.04
N ALA A 337 3.46 -7.35 3.98
CA ALA A 337 2.46 -6.61 3.21
C ALA A 337 1.07 -6.80 3.83
N VAL A 338 0.17 -5.82 3.63
CA VAL A 338 -1.23 -5.92 4.08
C VAL A 338 -1.95 -7.16 3.51
N ALA A 339 -1.51 -7.67 2.35
CA ALA A 339 -1.98 -8.90 1.72
C ALA A 339 -1.87 -10.15 2.62
N ASP A 340 -0.96 -10.14 3.61
CA ASP A 340 -0.77 -11.25 4.54
C ASP A 340 -1.76 -11.23 5.72
N ILE A 341 -2.40 -10.08 6.00
CA ILE A 341 -3.28 -9.90 7.16
C ILE A 341 -4.51 -10.83 7.15
N PRO A 342 -5.18 -11.10 6.00
CA PRO A 342 -6.30 -12.05 5.93
C PRO A 342 -6.01 -13.42 6.56
N GLU A 343 -4.78 -13.93 6.45
CA GLU A 343 -4.40 -15.21 7.05
C GLU A 343 -4.49 -15.21 8.58
N LEU A 344 -4.34 -14.06 9.25
CA LEU A 344 -4.54 -13.97 10.71
C LEU A 344 -5.99 -14.23 11.14
N GLY A 345 -6.96 -14.05 10.23
CA GLY A 345 -8.38 -14.31 10.49
C GLY A 345 -8.69 -15.79 10.75
N ASP A 346 -7.81 -16.70 10.34
CA ASP A 346 -7.93 -18.15 10.56
C ASP A 346 -7.52 -18.56 11.98
N PHE A 347 -6.94 -17.65 12.75
CA PHE A 347 -6.46 -17.91 14.10
C PHE A 347 -7.30 -17.18 15.16
N GLU A 348 -7.41 -17.79 16.34
CA GLU A 348 -7.93 -17.14 17.53
C GLU A 348 -6.82 -16.32 18.20
N CYS A 349 -6.53 -15.14 17.64
CA CYS A 349 -5.47 -14.25 18.14
C CYS A 349 -5.91 -12.77 18.20
N ASN A 350 -5.31 -12.04 19.14
CA ASN A 350 -5.47 -10.59 19.26
C ASN A 350 -4.25 -9.90 18.64
N PHE A 351 -4.45 -9.23 17.51
CA PHE A 351 -3.40 -8.49 16.83
C PHE A 351 -3.79 -7.04 16.58
N GLY A 352 -2.79 -6.19 16.40
CA GLY A 352 -2.94 -4.83 15.87
C GLY A 352 -2.09 -4.65 14.62
N ILE A 353 -2.38 -3.57 13.90
CA ILE A 353 -1.68 -3.17 12.66
C ILE A 353 -1.04 -1.81 12.93
N LEU A 354 0.19 -1.62 12.47
CA LEU A 354 0.97 -0.41 12.68
C LEU A 354 1.60 0.02 11.36
N PRO A 355 1.80 1.34 11.16
CA PRO A 355 2.74 1.80 10.16
C PRO A 355 4.17 1.34 10.49
N ILE A 356 5.05 1.44 9.50
CA ILE A 356 6.48 1.22 9.72
C ILE A 356 7.01 2.38 10.61
N PRO A 357 7.83 2.12 11.65
CA PRO A 357 8.27 3.15 12.60
C PRO A 357 9.11 4.25 11.93
N LYS A 358 9.03 5.46 12.50
CA LYS A 358 9.85 6.60 12.08
C LYS A 358 11.33 6.41 12.43
N TYR A 359 12.19 7.20 11.81
CA TYR A 359 13.61 7.22 12.19
C TYR A 359 13.83 7.63 13.65
N ASP A 360 13.13 8.68 14.06
CA ASP A 360 13.11 9.31 15.39
C ASP A 360 11.79 10.10 15.58
N GLU A 361 11.65 10.78 16.70
CA GLU A 361 10.46 11.58 17.05
C GLU A 361 10.38 12.91 16.27
N GLU A 362 11.49 13.41 15.69
CA GLU A 362 11.52 14.66 14.92
C GLU A 362 10.85 14.51 13.55
N GLN A 363 10.85 13.30 12.99
CA GLN A 363 10.06 12.99 11.80
C GLN A 363 8.56 13.12 12.10
N THR A 364 7.81 13.81 11.25
CA THR A 364 6.38 14.08 11.48
C THR A 364 5.47 13.00 10.91
N GLU A 365 5.80 12.49 9.73
CA GLU A 365 4.97 11.55 8.98
C GLU A 365 5.40 10.10 9.18
N TYR A 366 4.45 9.17 9.08
CA TYR A 366 4.71 7.74 8.97
C TYR A 366 4.56 7.31 7.51
N TYR A 367 5.64 6.91 6.86
CA TYR A 367 5.60 6.48 5.46
C TYR A 367 5.52 4.96 5.34
N SER A 368 4.73 4.49 4.36
CA SER A 368 4.63 3.07 4.01
C SER A 368 5.03 2.85 2.56
N LEU A 369 6.09 2.08 2.32
CA LEU A 369 6.47 1.71 0.97
C LEU A 369 5.44 0.73 0.38
N ILE A 370 5.05 0.94 -0.87
CA ILE A 370 4.32 -0.07 -1.63
C ILE A 370 5.29 -1.07 -2.26
N SER A 371 5.04 -2.36 -2.09
CA SER A 371 5.73 -3.40 -2.85
C SER A 371 5.22 -3.40 -4.29
N THR A 372 5.87 -2.61 -5.15
CA THR A 372 5.43 -2.37 -6.53
C THR A 372 5.41 -3.63 -7.38
N ILE A 373 6.21 -4.66 -7.01
CA ILE A 373 6.36 -5.93 -7.74
C ILE A 373 5.01 -6.59 -8.08
N TYR A 374 4.03 -6.52 -7.17
CA TYR A 374 2.70 -7.11 -7.36
C TYR A 374 1.55 -6.11 -7.19
N ALA A 375 1.85 -4.82 -7.05
CA ALA A 375 0.83 -3.79 -7.01
C ALA A 375 0.34 -3.49 -8.44
N THR A 376 -0.97 -3.54 -8.66
CA THR A 376 -1.57 -3.24 -9.97
C THR A 376 -1.69 -1.74 -10.20
N SER A 377 -1.57 -1.36 -11.47
CA SER A 377 -1.87 -0.04 -12.02
C SER A 377 -2.83 -0.20 -13.19
N ALA A 378 -3.48 0.87 -13.65
CA ALA A 378 -4.24 0.89 -14.89
C ALA A 378 -3.53 1.75 -15.94
N ALA A 379 -3.56 1.30 -17.18
CA ALA A 379 -3.08 2.02 -18.36
C ALA A 379 -4.03 1.79 -19.54
N ILE A 380 -3.98 2.68 -20.54
CA ILE A 380 -4.77 2.56 -21.77
C ILE A 380 -3.80 2.35 -22.95
N PRO A 381 -3.87 1.21 -23.66
CA PRO A 381 -2.97 0.94 -24.78
C PRO A 381 -3.12 1.92 -25.94
N VAL A 382 -2.00 2.27 -26.60
CA VAL A 382 -2.01 3.12 -27.80
C VAL A 382 -2.63 2.45 -29.04
N THR A 383 -2.88 1.13 -28.99
CA THR A 383 -3.67 0.43 -30.03
C THR A 383 -5.06 1.04 -30.18
N ASN A 384 -5.65 1.51 -29.07
CA ASN A 384 -6.98 2.08 -29.07
C ASN A 384 -7.01 3.31 -29.99
N SER A 385 -8.05 3.41 -30.82
CA SER A 385 -8.30 4.65 -31.56
C SER A 385 -8.54 5.81 -30.57
N GLN A 386 -8.43 7.07 -31.02
CA GLN A 386 -8.71 8.21 -30.15
C GLN A 386 -10.14 8.17 -29.55
N GLU A 387 -11.11 7.65 -30.30
CA GLU A 387 -12.48 7.46 -29.81
C GLU A 387 -12.55 6.39 -28.71
N ASP A 388 -11.85 5.28 -28.91
CA ASP A 388 -11.78 4.19 -27.92
C ASP A 388 -10.99 4.60 -26.67
N PHE A 389 -9.92 5.40 -26.82
CA PHE A 389 -9.20 6.00 -25.71
C PHE A 389 -10.13 6.90 -24.87
N ASN A 390 -10.91 7.78 -25.50
CA ASN A 390 -11.87 8.62 -24.79
C ASN A 390 -12.96 7.80 -24.08
N ARG A 391 -13.45 6.73 -24.71
CA ARG A 391 -14.40 5.80 -24.06
C ARG A 391 -13.76 5.09 -22.87
N ALA A 392 -12.57 4.52 -23.04
CA ALA A 392 -11.83 3.84 -21.98
C ALA A 392 -11.54 4.79 -20.81
N ALA A 393 -11.16 6.04 -21.08
CA ALA A 393 -10.94 7.08 -20.08
C ALA A 393 -12.19 7.37 -19.24
N VAL A 394 -13.35 7.61 -19.86
CA VAL A 394 -14.63 7.83 -19.15
C VAL A 394 -14.96 6.65 -18.24
N ILE A 395 -14.84 5.42 -18.77
CA ILE A 395 -15.20 4.22 -18.01
C ILE A 395 -14.20 3.93 -16.89
N LEU A 396 -12.92 4.15 -17.12
CA LEU A 396 -11.89 3.97 -16.10
C LEU A 396 -12.07 4.97 -14.94
N ASP A 397 -12.35 6.24 -15.23
CA ASP A 397 -12.66 7.26 -14.22
C ASP A 397 -13.93 6.88 -13.43
N ALA A 398 -14.98 6.42 -14.12
CA ALA A 398 -16.20 5.95 -13.48
C ALA A 398 -15.97 4.72 -12.58
N ILE A 399 -15.19 3.73 -13.03
CA ILE A 399 -14.82 2.55 -12.23
C ILE A 399 -14.07 3.00 -10.97
N CYS A 400 -13.13 3.94 -11.11
CA CYS A 400 -12.34 4.47 -9.99
C CYS A 400 -13.24 5.19 -8.98
N GLN A 401 -14.07 6.13 -9.45
CA GLN A 401 -14.97 6.92 -8.62
C GLN A 401 -15.96 6.04 -7.84
N ALA A 402 -16.64 5.11 -8.52
CA ALA A 402 -17.59 4.22 -7.88
C ALA A 402 -16.94 3.22 -6.92
N SER A 403 -15.64 2.90 -7.11
CA SER A 403 -14.91 1.98 -6.23
C SER A 403 -14.66 2.53 -4.83
N THR A 404 -14.67 3.86 -4.64
CA THR A 404 -14.52 4.54 -3.35
C THR A 404 -15.48 3.98 -2.30
N ASP A 405 -16.79 4.08 -2.57
CA ASP A 405 -17.87 3.70 -1.64
C ASP A 405 -18.32 2.23 -1.81
N THR A 406 -17.66 1.48 -2.70
CA THR A 406 -17.95 0.07 -2.95
C THR A 406 -16.72 -0.77 -2.63
N VAL A 407 -15.86 -1.00 -3.60
CA VAL A 407 -14.75 -1.96 -3.55
C VAL A 407 -13.74 -1.61 -2.45
N LYS A 408 -13.24 -0.37 -2.41
CA LYS A 408 -12.26 0.07 -1.40
C LYS A 408 -12.86 0.09 0.01
N GLN A 409 -14.02 0.70 0.19
CA GLN A 409 -14.67 0.72 1.50
C GLN A 409 -14.89 -0.70 2.05
N ASN A 410 -15.37 -1.62 1.22
CA ASN A 410 -15.61 -3.00 1.66
C ASN A 410 -14.30 -3.76 1.93
N TYR A 411 -13.21 -3.42 1.24
CA TYR A 411 -11.89 -3.96 1.57
C TYR A 411 -11.40 -3.53 2.95
N TYR A 412 -11.56 -2.25 3.30
CA TYR A 412 -11.31 -1.78 4.67
C TYR A 412 -12.15 -2.55 5.68
N GLU A 413 -13.46 -2.70 5.42
CA GLU A 413 -14.33 -3.46 6.31
C GLU A 413 -13.88 -4.91 6.51
N VAL A 414 -13.44 -5.60 5.45
CA VAL A 414 -12.86 -6.95 5.58
C VAL A 414 -11.68 -6.90 6.53
N MET A 415 -10.71 -6.01 6.30
CA MET A 415 -9.51 -5.91 7.14
C MET A 415 -9.82 -5.61 8.61
N LEU A 416 -10.79 -4.74 8.87
CA LEU A 416 -11.24 -4.42 10.23
C LEU A 416 -11.96 -5.61 10.90
N LYS A 417 -12.77 -6.36 10.14
CA LYS A 417 -13.57 -7.49 10.64
C LYS A 417 -12.73 -8.74 10.95
N LEU A 418 -11.52 -8.86 10.40
CA LEU A 418 -10.61 -9.98 10.70
C LEU A 418 -10.16 -10.01 12.17
N ARG A 419 -10.18 -8.88 12.87
CA ARG A 419 -9.75 -8.79 14.26
C ARG A 419 -10.86 -9.21 15.21
N LYS A 420 -10.52 -10.07 16.17
CA LYS A 420 -11.44 -10.52 17.22
C LYS A 420 -11.80 -9.40 18.19
N ILE A 421 -10.84 -8.52 18.50
CA ILE A 421 -11.07 -7.27 19.21
C ILE A 421 -11.17 -6.17 18.17
N GLN A 422 -12.39 -5.69 17.94
CA GLN A 422 -12.66 -4.51 17.14
C GLN A 422 -12.48 -3.29 18.04
N ASP A 423 -11.38 -2.57 17.83
CA ASP A 423 -11.16 -1.22 18.36
C ASP A 423 -11.15 -0.22 17.20
N ASP A 424 -11.71 0.97 17.46
CA ASP A 424 -11.78 2.05 16.47
C ASP A 424 -10.38 2.51 16.04
N GLU A 425 -9.40 2.36 16.94
CA GLU A 425 -8.01 2.81 16.75
C GLU A 425 -7.29 2.13 15.60
N SER A 426 -7.67 0.89 15.28
CA SER A 426 -7.02 0.16 14.20
C SER A 426 -7.51 0.58 12.81
N ALA A 427 -8.62 1.31 12.70
CA ALA A 427 -9.01 1.97 11.44
C ALA A 427 -8.10 3.16 11.15
N GLU A 428 -7.80 3.97 12.17
CA GLU A 428 -6.86 5.10 12.07
C GLU A 428 -5.46 4.64 11.61
N MET A 429 -5.01 3.46 12.04
CA MET A 429 -3.73 2.90 11.59
C MET A 429 -3.75 2.54 10.10
N LEU A 430 -4.85 1.99 9.59
CA LEU A 430 -4.99 1.70 8.15
C LEU A 430 -5.06 2.99 7.33
N ASP A 431 -5.79 4.01 7.81
CA ASP A 431 -5.84 5.32 7.17
C ASP A 431 -4.44 5.95 7.08
N LEU A 432 -3.65 5.86 8.15
CA LEU A 432 -2.27 6.33 8.17
C LEU A 432 -1.39 5.56 7.18
N ILE A 433 -1.48 4.23 7.15
CA ILE A 433 -0.71 3.36 6.24
C ILE A 433 -1.03 3.66 4.77
N PHE A 434 -2.32 3.75 4.42
CA PHE A 434 -2.74 3.94 3.04
C PHE A 434 -2.66 5.40 2.58
N GLY A 435 -2.90 6.35 3.48
CA GLY A 435 -2.76 7.78 3.21
C GLY A 435 -1.32 8.24 3.02
N ASN A 436 -0.35 7.48 3.55
CA ASN A 436 1.07 7.81 3.50
C ASN A 436 1.94 6.85 2.68
N ARG A 437 1.38 6.28 1.62
CA ARG A 437 2.11 5.39 0.69
C ARG A 437 3.24 6.10 -0.05
N VAL A 438 4.27 5.36 -0.46
CA VAL A 438 5.40 5.89 -1.25
C VAL A 438 5.55 5.08 -2.52
N TYR A 439 5.59 5.77 -3.66
CA TYR A 439 5.95 5.25 -4.97
C TYR A 439 7.31 5.85 -5.33
N ASP A 440 8.35 5.01 -5.38
CA ASP A 440 9.72 5.44 -5.66
C ASP A 440 10.17 4.88 -7.01
N LEU A 441 10.54 5.76 -7.94
CA LEU A 441 10.92 5.38 -9.30
C LEU A 441 12.16 4.49 -9.35
N GLY A 442 13.10 4.66 -8.41
CA GLY A 442 14.28 3.80 -8.29
C GLY A 442 13.95 2.36 -7.91
N ILE A 443 12.87 2.16 -7.16
CA ILE A 443 12.34 0.82 -6.83
C ILE A 443 11.58 0.23 -8.02
N ILE A 444 10.85 1.07 -8.76
CA ILE A 444 10.01 0.68 -9.89
C ILE A 444 10.84 0.28 -11.10
N PHE A 445 11.78 1.13 -11.52
CA PHE A 445 12.65 0.88 -12.68
C PHE A 445 13.83 -0.03 -12.34
N GLY A 446 14.25 -0.09 -11.07
CA GLY A 446 15.40 -0.91 -10.68
C GLY A 446 16.71 -0.46 -11.34
N TRP A 447 16.87 0.84 -11.59
CA TRP A 447 18.03 1.44 -12.26
C TRP A 447 19.38 0.92 -11.73
N GLY A 448 20.39 0.88 -12.61
CA GLY A 448 21.72 0.34 -12.36
C GLY A 448 21.86 -1.15 -12.68
N SER A 449 20.80 -1.83 -13.12
CA SER A 449 20.85 -3.21 -13.61
C SER A 449 19.75 -3.48 -14.66
N ALA A 450 19.97 -4.49 -15.51
CA ALA A 450 19.00 -4.97 -16.49
C ALA A 450 17.82 -5.74 -15.87
N ASN A 451 17.87 -6.03 -14.57
CA ASN A 451 16.82 -6.77 -13.87
C ASN A 451 16.58 -6.12 -12.50
N LEU A 452 15.33 -5.76 -12.22
CA LEU A 452 14.94 -5.19 -10.93
C LEU A 452 15.30 -6.11 -9.75
N TYR A 453 15.34 -7.43 -9.95
CA TYR A 453 15.70 -8.42 -8.92
C TYR A 453 17.21 -8.59 -8.73
N ASP A 454 18.04 -7.88 -9.50
CA ASP A 454 19.50 -7.94 -9.33
C ASP A 454 19.88 -7.43 -7.93
N PRO A 455 20.69 -8.18 -7.15
CA PRO A 455 21.18 -7.75 -5.85
C PRO A 455 21.90 -6.39 -5.84
N ASN A 456 22.39 -5.91 -6.99
CA ASN A 456 23.06 -4.62 -7.16
C ASN A 456 22.18 -3.57 -7.89
N SER A 457 20.91 -3.86 -8.18
CA SER A 457 19.98 -2.82 -8.64
C SER A 457 19.70 -1.81 -7.54
N LEU A 458 19.31 -0.59 -7.92
CA LEU A 458 18.87 0.43 -6.96
C LEU A 458 17.71 -0.08 -6.09
N ALA A 459 16.81 -0.91 -6.65
CA ALA A 459 15.69 -1.50 -5.92
C ALA A 459 16.11 -2.48 -4.81
N ASN A 460 17.21 -3.22 -4.98
CA ASN A 460 17.55 -4.36 -4.11
C ASN A 460 18.90 -4.30 -3.38
N PHE A 461 19.78 -3.34 -3.68
CA PHE A 461 21.10 -3.31 -3.02
C PHE A 461 20.99 -3.15 -1.50
N MET A 462 20.08 -2.32 -0.98
CA MET A 462 19.88 -2.15 0.46
C MET A 462 19.40 -3.44 1.13
N ASN A 463 18.44 -4.14 0.51
CA ASN A 463 17.96 -5.43 0.99
C ASN A 463 19.12 -6.44 1.08
N THR A 464 19.91 -6.54 0.01
CA THR A 464 21.08 -7.44 -0.04
C THR A 464 22.10 -7.11 1.04
N VAL A 465 22.46 -5.83 1.18
CA VAL A 465 23.45 -5.39 2.18
C VAL A 465 22.95 -5.65 3.60
N ALA A 466 21.67 -5.39 3.89
CA ALA A 466 21.08 -5.58 5.21
C ALA A 466 21.19 -7.03 5.72
N PHE A 467 21.10 -8.01 4.80
CA PHE A 467 21.20 -9.43 5.14
C PHE A 467 22.61 -10.04 4.96
N SER A 468 23.56 -9.30 4.38
CA SER A 468 24.94 -9.76 4.13
C SER A 468 25.79 -9.96 5.39
N GLY A 469 25.41 -9.34 6.50
CA GLY A 469 26.17 -9.36 7.76
C GLY A 469 27.31 -8.33 7.84
N THR A 470 27.56 -7.55 6.78
CA THR A 470 28.48 -6.40 6.81
C THR A 470 27.80 -5.18 6.21
N ASN A 471 27.86 -4.03 6.88
CA ASN A 471 27.28 -2.79 6.33
C ASN A 471 28.21 -2.22 5.25
N THR A 472 27.89 -2.51 3.99
CA THR A 472 28.61 -2.02 2.81
C THR A 472 27.83 -0.95 2.03
N PHE A 473 26.82 -0.31 2.64
CA PHE A 473 25.90 0.61 1.97
C PHE A 473 26.61 1.62 1.07
N THR A 474 27.53 2.42 1.63
CA THR A 474 28.24 3.46 0.89
C THR A 474 29.09 2.89 -0.24
N SER A 475 29.85 1.82 0.02
CA SER A 475 30.71 1.21 -1.02
C SER A 475 29.91 0.55 -2.14
N THR A 476 28.76 -0.05 -1.81
CA THR A 476 27.87 -0.67 -2.79
C THR A 476 27.18 0.41 -3.62
N LEU A 477 26.64 1.46 -2.99
CA LEU A 477 26.04 2.61 -3.69
C LEU A 477 27.04 3.25 -4.66
N GLU A 478 28.26 3.57 -4.20
CA GLU A 478 29.31 4.13 -5.05
C GLU A 478 29.66 3.23 -6.24
N SER A 479 29.57 1.91 -6.08
CA SER A 479 29.85 0.96 -7.17
C SER A 479 28.76 0.92 -8.26
N ILE A 480 27.50 1.23 -7.91
CA ILE A 480 26.35 1.16 -8.84
C ILE A 480 25.94 2.54 -9.36
N LYS A 481 26.32 3.62 -8.67
CA LYS A 481 25.88 5.00 -8.92
C LYS A 481 26.05 5.48 -10.36
N THR A 482 27.15 5.12 -11.02
CA THR A 482 27.37 5.51 -12.42
C THR A 482 26.36 4.86 -13.37
N ALA A 483 26.06 3.57 -13.17
CA ALA A 483 25.06 2.86 -13.97
C ALA A 483 23.65 3.39 -13.67
N VAL A 484 23.34 3.61 -12.39
CA VAL A 484 22.06 4.21 -11.97
C VAL A 484 21.84 5.57 -12.64
N GLN A 485 22.83 6.45 -12.64
CA GLN A 485 22.70 7.77 -13.27
C GLN A 485 22.50 7.65 -14.78
N ALA A 486 23.21 6.75 -15.46
CA ALA A 486 23.05 6.54 -16.89
C ALA A 486 21.61 6.09 -17.25
N ASP A 487 21.05 5.15 -16.48
CA ASP A 487 19.68 4.67 -16.74
C ASP A 487 18.61 5.73 -16.41
N ILE A 488 18.85 6.58 -15.41
CA ILE A 488 18.01 7.76 -15.13
C ILE A 488 18.05 8.71 -16.33
N ASP A 489 19.25 9.05 -16.82
CA ASP A 489 19.42 9.98 -17.94
C ASP A 489 18.74 9.45 -19.22
N GLU A 490 18.85 8.14 -19.50
CA GLU A 490 18.16 7.49 -20.63
C GLU A 490 16.64 7.54 -20.47
N THR A 491 16.13 7.29 -19.26
CA THR A 491 14.70 7.41 -18.95
C THR A 491 14.21 8.85 -19.18
N VAL A 492 14.97 9.85 -18.72
CA VAL A 492 14.64 11.26 -18.91
C VAL A 492 14.64 11.64 -20.39
N GLU A 493 15.61 11.18 -21.17
CA GLU A 493 15.67 11.45 -22.61
C GLU A 493 14.42 10.93 -23.33
N ILE A 494 13.95 9.73 -22.98
CA ILE A 494 12.73 9.14 -23.55
C ILE A 494 11.52 10.04 -23.28
N PHE A 495 11.26 10.39 -22.02
CA PHE A 495 10.07 11.19 -21.64
C PHE A 495 10.15 12.68 -21.99
N GLN A 496 11.29 13.17 -22.51
CA GLN A 496 11.45 14.56 -22.98
C GLN A 496 11.34 14.71 -24.50
N THR A 497 11.33 13.61 -25.25
CA THR A 497 11.44 13.65 -26.73
C THR A 497 10.09 13.79 -27.45
N ASP A 498 8.97 13.92 -26.71
CA ASP A 498 7.61 14.06 -27.27
C ASP A 498 7.08 15.50 -27.33
#